data_AF-A0A430QSM2-F1
#
_entry.id   AF-A0A430QSM2-F1
#
_cell.length_a   1.000
_cell.length_b   1.000
_cell.length_c   1.000
_cell.angle_alpha   90.00
_cell.angle_beta   90.00
_cell.angle_gamma   90.00
#
_symmetry.space_group_name_H-M   'P 1'
#
loop_
_entity.id
_entity.type
_entity.pdbx_description
1 polymer ?
#
loop_
_entity_poly.entity_id
_entity_poly.type
_entity_poly.pdbx_seq_one_letter_code
_entity_poly.pdbx_strand_id
1 'polypeptide(L)' 'MFINLSIFEKHGFYSPNYEKVVPGEGMPLPDNPEKKGDLRIRFNIQFPKKLSGDQKLSIERAFFG' A
#
# COMPACT_ATOMS: atom_id res chain seq x y z
N MET A 1 12.67 12.12 -8.68
CA MET A 1 12.58 10.86 -7.94
C MET A 1 11.64 9.96 -8.72
N PHE A 2 12.17 8.95 -9.41
CA PHE A 2 11.33 7.95 -10.07
C PHE A 2 11.08 6.86 -9.05
N ILE A 3 9.81 6.67 -8.64
CA ILE A 3 9.45 5.53 -7.81
C ILE A 3 9.56 4.30 -8.71
N ASN A 4 10.48 3.39 -8.38
CA ASN A 4 10.60 2.15 -9.12
C ASN A 4 9.31 1.34 -8.96
N LEU A 5 8.60 1.09 -10.07
CA LEU A 5 7.33 0.38 -10.06
C LEU A 5 7.46 -1.07 -9.56
N SER A 6 8.67 -1.66 -9.63
CA SER A 6 8.98 -2.98 -9.07
C SER A 6 8.77 -3.06 -7.55
N ILE A 7 8.71 -1.92 -6.85
CA ILE A 7 8.33 -1.87 -5.42
C ILE A 7 6.87 -2.33 -5.23
N PHE A 8 6.03 -2.19 -6.26
CA PHE A 8 4.60 -2.57 -6.26
C PHE A 8 4.31 -3.92 -6.93
N GLU A 9 5.27 -4.51 -7.66
CA GLU A 9 5.08 -5.75 -8.42
C GLU A 9 4.93 -7.00 -7.54
N LYS A 10 5.22 -6.91 -6.24
CA LYS A 10 4.95 -8.01 -5.31
C LYS A 10 3.44 -8.07 -5.04
N HIS A 11 2.73 -8.96 -5.75
CA HIS A 11 1.31 -9.25 -5.52
C HIS A 11 1.10 -9.63 -4.05
N GLY A 12 0.40 -8.77 -3.31
CA GLY A 12 0.16 -8.95 -1.88
C GLY A 12 -1.15 -8.30 -1.45
N PHE A 13 -1.69 -8.78 -0.33
CA PHE A 13 -2.86 -8.20 0.32
C PHE A 13 -2.45 -6.93 1.09
N TYR A 14 -3.03 -5.79 0.74
CA TYR A 14 -2.79 -4.51 1.39
C TYR A 14 -3.95 -4.19 2.33
N SER A 15 -3.66 -4.11 3.63
CA SER A 15 -4.63 -3.64 4.61
C SER A 15 -4.60 -2.11 4.72
N PRO A 16 -5.67 -1.44 5.20
CA PRO A 16 -5.68 0.02 5.35
C PRO A 16 -4.54 0.57 6.23
N ASN A 17 -4.04 -0.24 7.16
CA ASN A 17 -2.97 0.13 8.07
C ASN A 17 -1.60 -0.38 7.60
N TYR A 18 -1.52 -1.04 6.44
CA TYR A 18 -0.28 -1.54 5.90
C TYR A 18 0.60 -0.38 5.41
N GLU A 19 1.87 -0.43 5.78
CA GLU A 19 2.89 0.50 5.32
C GLU A 19 4.05 -0.27 4.71
N LYS A 20 4.40 0.08 3.47
CA LYS A 20 5.60 -0.44 2.82
C LYS A 20 6.75 0.52 3.08
N VAL A 21 7.78 0.06 3.79
CA VAL A 21 9.02 0.81 4.00
C VAL A 21 10.04 0.40 2.92
N VAL A 22 10.64 1.41 2.28
CA VAL A 22 11.75 1.27 1.35
C VAL A 22 12.94 2.03 1.94
N PRO A 23 13.89 1.32 2.58
CA PRO A 23 14.95 1.96 3.32
C PRO A 23 15.86 2.82 2.45
N GLY A 24 16.28 3.99 2.95
CA GLY A 24 17.28 4.85 2.29
C GLY A 24 16.81 5.62 1.05
N GLU A 25 15.54 5.48 0.66
CA GLU A 25 14.93 6.22 -0.47
C GLU A 25 14.27 7.54 -0.03
N GLY A 26 14.40 7.91 1.24
CA GLY A 26 13.92 9.17 1.78
C GLY A 26 14.88 10.34 1.54
N MET A 27 14.60 11.47 2.19
CA MET A 27 15.46 12.65 2.15
C MET A 27 16.71 12.46 3.03
N PRO A 28 17.82 13.16 2.73
CA PRO A 28 18.98 13.24 3.61
C PRO A 28 18.60 13.68 5.04
N LEU A 29 19.26 13.11 6.04
CA LEU A 29 19.06 13.51 7.44
C LEU A 29 19.73 14.88 7.70
N PRO A 30 19.08 15.80 8.44
CA PRO A 30 19.63 17.12 8.72
C PRO A 30 21.02 17.08 9.38
N ASP A 31 21.22 16.16 10.33
CA ASP A 31 22.46 16.05 11.10
C ASP A 31 23.54 15.19 10.41
N ASN A 32 23.17 14.45 9.36
CA ASN A 32 24.10 13.65 8.56
C ASN A 32 23.57 13.49 7.13
N PRO A 33 23.94 14.40 6.20
CA PRO A 33 23.45 14.39 4.82
C PRO A 33 23.86 13.17 3.99
N GLU A 34 24.86 12.39 4.42
CA GLU A 34 25.25 11.14 3.75
C GLU A 34 24.25 10.01 4.04
N LYS A 35 23.49 10.12 5.13
CA LYS A 35 22.42 9.18 5.48
C LYS A 35 21.08 9.70 4.97
N LYS A 36 20.30 8.82 4.37
CA LYS A 36 18.93 9.09 3.94
C LYS A 36 17.94 8.39 4.88
N GLY A 37 16.80 9.03 5.10
CA GLY A 37 15.65 8.38 5.74
C GLY A 37 14.99 7.36 4.82
N ASP A 38 13.85 6.83 5.26
CA ASP A 38 13.11 5.81 4.51
C ASP A 38 11.95 6.42 3.73
N LEU A 39 11.67 5.87 2.55
CA LEU A 39 10.41 6.11 1.86
C LEU A 39 9.33 5.19 2.48
N ARG A 40 8.25 5.78 2.98
CA ARG A 40 7.12 5.05 3.57
C ARG A 40 5.89 5.23 2.68
N ILE A 41 5.41 4.13 2.12
CA ILE A 41 4.24 4.12 1.23
C ILE A 41 3.04 3.62 2.03
N ARG A 42 2.01 4.46 2.11
CA ARG A 42 0.71 4.12 2.69
C ARG A 42 -0.33 4.08 1.58
N PHE A 43 -1.20 3.08 1.63
CA PHE A 43 -2.23 2.90 0.62
C PHE A 43 -3.53 3.56 1.07
N ASN A 44 -4.03 4.50 0.28
CA ASN A 44 -5.38 5.03 0.46
C ASN A 44 -6.39 4.07 -0.17
N ILE A 45 -6.89 3.12 0.62
CA ILE A 45 -7.84 2.12 0.14
C ILE A 45 -9.23 2.74 -0.02
N GLN A 46 -9.70 2.83 -1.26
CA GLN A 46 -11.04 3.33 -1.57
C GLN A 46 -12.01 2.16 -1.68
N PHE A 47 -12.89 2.02 -0.70
CA PHE A 47 -13.99 1.07 -0.76
C PHE A 47 -15.14 1.59 -1.64
N PRO A 48 -15.88 0.69 -2.32
CA PRO A 48 -17.08 1.08 -3.04
C PRO A 48 -18.11 1.68 -2.08
N LYS A 49 -18.75 2.78 -2.49
CA LYS A 49 -19.75 3.47 -1.65
C LYS A 49 -21.01 2.64 -1.37
N LYS A 50 -21.36 1.75 -2.31
CA LYS A 50 -22.51 0.85 -2.23
C LYS A 50 -22.19 -0.43 -2.99
N LEU A 51 -22.87 -1.51 -2.61
CA LEU A 51 -22.87 -2.80 -3.30
C LEU A 51 -24.32 -3.20 -3.57
N SER A 52 -24.61 -3.76 -4.75
CA SER A 52 -25.90 -4.39 -5.05
C SER A 52 -26.09 -5.67 -4.23
N GLY A 53 -27.33 -6.19 -4.19
CA GLY A 53 -27.62 -7.46 -3.52
C GLY A 53 -26.76 -8.60 -4.06
N ASP A 54 -26.68 -8.72 -5.39
CA ASP A 54 -25.90 -9.77 -6.06
C ASP A 54 -24.39 -9.65 -5.79
N GLN A 55 -23.86 -8.42 -5.70
CA GLN A 55 -22.46 -8.18 -5.36
C GLN A 55 -22.15 -8.64 -3.94
N LYS A 56 -23.05 -8.38 -2.98
CA LYS A 56 -22.89 -8.86 -1.60
C LYS A 56 -22.89 -10.38 -1.52
N LEU A 57 -23.84 -11.03 -2.19
CA LEU A 57 -23.92 -12.50 -2.25
C LEU A 57 -22.66 -13.11 -2.89
N SER A 58 -22.13 -12.47 -3.93
CA SER A 58 -20.89 -12.92 -4.58
C SER A 58 -19.69 -12.81 -3.66
N ILE A 59 -19.56 -11.70 -2.92
CA ILE A 59 -18.49 -11.50 -1.92
C ILE A 59 -18.63 -12.52 -0.80
N GLU A 60 -19.84 -12.72 -0.27
CA GLU A 60 -20.09 -13.69 0.81
C GLU A 60 -19.65 -15.10 0.41
N ARG A 61 -20.03 -15.57 -0.78
CA ARG A 61 -19.57 -16.86 -1.34
C ARG A 61 -18.06 -16.93 -1.52
N ALA A 62 -17.43 -15.84 -1.95
CA ALA A 62 -15.99 -15.82 -2.22
C ALA A 62 -15.14 -15.89 -0.94
N PHE A 63 -15.62 -15.34 0.18
CA PHE A 63 -14.84 -15.24 1.42
C PHE A 63 -15.29 -16.20 2.52
N PHE A 64 -16.54 -16.66 2.51
CA PHE A 64 -17.13 -17.49 3.56
C PHE A 64 -17.83 -18.75 3.05
N GLY A 65 -17.90 -18.93 1.72
CA GLY A 65 -18.45 -20.12 1.07
C GLY A 65 -17.48 -21.26 0.92
#